data_AF-A0A8I2H2Q7-F1
#
_entry.id   AF-A0A8I2H2Q7-F1
#
_cell.length_a   1.000
_cell.length_b   1.000
_cell.length_c   1.000
_cell.angle_alpha   90.00
_cell.angle_beta   90.00
_cell.angle_gamma   90.00
#
_symmetry.space_group_name_H-M   'P 1'
#
loop_
_entity.id
_entity.type
_entity.pdbx_description
1 polymer ?
#
loop_
_entity_poly.entity_id
_entity_poly.type
_entity_poly.pdbx_seq_one_letter_code
_entity_poly.pdbx_strand_id
1 'polypeptide(L)'
;MSKIKEPLRSILRDYCHVEVYDSNILRMDIGHGESYPYDSDLVKAQLREAIDLNLISLTEYEELTDEDFDSIEDLHEWLEELYSELL
;
A
#
# COMPACT_ATOMS: atom_id res chain seq x y z
N MET A 1 13.33 9.02 -7.67
CA MET A 1 13.81 7.92 -6.79
C MET A 1 12.74 7.75 -5.74
N SER A 2 11.92 6.70 -5.81
CA SER A 2 10.81 6.54 -4.88
C SER A 2 11.31 6.37 -3.45
N LYS A 3 10.66 7.05 -2.50
CA LYS A 3 10.97 6.92 -1.07
C LYS A 3 10.34 5.66 -0.45
N ILE A 4 9.41 5.05 -1.17
CA ILE A 4 8.73 3.81 -0.79
C ILE A 4 9.73 2.65 -0.86
N LYS A 5 9.95 2.02 0.28
CA LYS A 5 10.87 0.88 0.42
C LYS A 5 10.20 -0.41 -0.10
N GLU A 6 11.01 -1.37 -0.54
CA GLU A 6 10.56 -2.75 -0.70
C GLU A 6 10.45 -3.39 0.70
N PRO A 7 9.47 -4.26 0.96
CA PRO A 7 8.48 -4.80 0.02
C PRO A 7 7.24 -3.94 -0.25
N LEU A 8 6.98 -2.88 0.53
CA LEU A 8 5.77 -2.05 0.42
C LEU A 8 5.49 -1.58 -1.02
N ARG A 9 6.53 -1.14 -1.73
CA ARG A 9 6.40 -0.66 -3.11
C ARG A 9 5.82 -1.70 -4.06
N SER A 10 6.28 -2.95 -3.98
CA SER A 10 5.74 -4.03 -4.82
C SER A 10 4.30 -4.34 -4.46
N ILE A 11 3.91 -4.21 -3.19
CA ILE A 11 2.53 -4.45 -2.73
C ILE A 11 1.59 -3.44 -3.35
N LEU A 12 1.88 -2.15 -3.17
CA LEU A 12 1.03 -1.09 -3.68
C LEU A 12 0.87 -1.23 -5.19
N ARG A 13 1.94 -1.58 -5.92
CA ARG A 13 1.88 -1.82 -7.36
C ARG A 13 1.03 -3.04 -7.76
N ASP A 14 1.19 -4.18 -7.10
CA ASP A 14 0.51 -5.42 -7.51
C ASP A 14 -0.93 -5.49 -7.00
N TYR A 15 -1.18 -4.98 -5.80
CA TYR A 15 -2.44 -5.15 -5.09
C TYR A 15 -3.29 -3.89 -5.08
N CYS A 16 -2.70 -2.70 -5.08
CA CYS A 16 -3.45 -1.44 -5.14
C CYS A 16 -3.57 -0.90 -6.57
N HIS A 17 -3.26 -1.71 -7.58
CA HIS A 17 -3.58 -1.35 -8.95
C HIS A 17 -5.09 -1.34 -9.16
N VAL A 18 -5.62 -0.29 -9.81
CA VAL A 18 -7.08 -0.10 -10.04
C VAL A 18 -7.75 -1.33 -10.70
N GLU A 19 -7.01 -2.09 -11.50
CA GLU A 19 -7.50 -3.29 -12.19
C GLU A 19 -7.39 -4.59 -11.37
N VAL A 20 -6.70 -4.58 -10.23
CA VAL A 20 -6.32 -5.80 -9.47
C VAL A 20 -6.74 -5.72 -8.00
N TYR A 21 -7.18 -4.56 -7.50
CA TYR A 21 -7.56 -4.41 -6.08
C TYR A 21 -8.72 -5.33 -5.69
N ASP A 22 -8.37 -6.41 -4.99
CA ASP A 22 -9.29 -7.31 -4.32
C ASP A 22 -8.86 -7.43 -2.85
N SER A 23 -9.60 -6.74 -1.98
CA SER A 23 -9.31 -6.64 -0.55
C SER A 23 -9.27 -8.00 0.16
N ASN A 24 -9.90 -9.05 -0.40
CA ASN A 24 -9.79 -10.40 0.13
C ASN A 24 -8.41 -11.02 -0.12
N ILE A 25 -7.82 -10.78 -1.29
CA ILE A 25 -6.48 -11.30 -1.62
C ILE A 25 -5.44 -10.56 -0.78
N LEU A 26 -5.58 -9.25 -0.64
CA LEU A 26 -4.70 -8.41 0.19
C LEU A 26 -4.67 -8.89 1.66
N ARG A 27 -5.84 -9.20 2.23
CA ARG A 27 -5.95 -9.78 3.58
C ARG A 27 -5.42 -11.20 3.70
N MET A 28 -5.72 -12.08 2.74
CA MET A 28 -5.31 -13.49 2.81
C MET A 28 -3.81 -13.67 2.54
N ASP A 29 -3.26 -12.97 1.56
CA ASP A 29 -1.84 -13.08 1.23
C ASP A 29 -1.00 -12.35 2.29
N ILE A 30 -1.28 -11.06 2.54
CA ILE A 30 -0.43 -10.23 3.39
C ILE A 30 -0.82 -10.38 4.85
N GLY A 31 -2.11 -10.37 5.19
CA GLY A 31 -2.56 -10.48 6.59
C GLY A 31 -2.24 -11.84 7.24
N HIS A 32 -2.36 -12.93 6.48
CA HIS A 32 -2.17 -14.30 6.99
C HIS A 32 -0.78 -14.92 6.68
N GLY A 33 0.00 -14.33 5.76
CA GLY A 33 1.35 -14.78 5.44
C GLY A 33 1.43 -16.16 4.76
N GLU A 34 0.32 -16.71 4.27
CA GLU A 34 0.28 -18.07 3.71
C GLU A 34 0.76 -18.16 2.25
N SER A 35 0.62 -17.10 1.46
CA SER A 35 1.05 -17.05 0.04
C SER A 35 2.06 -15.95 -0.29
N TYR A 36 2.35 -15.06 0.67
CA TYR A 36 3.11 -13.85 0.38
C TYR A 36 4.61 -14.03 0.62
N PRO A 37 5.48 -13.69 -0.36
CA PRO A 37 6.92 -13.89 -0.24
C PRO A 37 7.59 -12.91 0.73
N TYR A 38 6.84 -11.93 1.26
CA TYR A 38 7.36 -10.87 2.11
C TYR A 38 6.74 -10.90 3.50
N ASP A 39 7.52 -10.48 4.49
CA ASP A 39 7.13 -10.41 5.89
C ASP A 39 6.04 -9.34 6.09
N SER A 40 4.87 -9.77 6.57
CA SER A 40 3.68 -8.93 6.67
C SER A 40 3.80 -7.86 7.75
N ASP A 41 4.48 -8.16 8.87
CA ASP A 41 4.80 -7.18 9.90
C ASP A 41 5.72 -6.09 9.35
N LEU A 42 6.69 -6.45 8.51
CA LEU A 42 7.56 -5.49 7.83
C LEU A 42 6.78 -4.55 6.90
N VAL A 43 5.85 -5.09 6.11
CA VAL A 43 4.97 -4.29 5.23
C VAL A 43 4.14 -3.31 6.03
N LYS A 44 3.47 -3.80 7.08
CA LYS A 44 2.63 -2.97 7.96
C LYS A 44 3.46 -1.85 8.58
N ALA A 45 4.66 -2.16 9.09
CA ALA A 45 5.56 -1.16 9.65
C ALA A 45 5.99 -0.11 8.62
N GLN A 46 6.32 -0.54 7.39
CA GLN A 46 6.68 0.38 6.31
C GLN A 46 5.51 1.25 5.87
N LEU A 47 4.30 0.70 5.76
CA LEU A 47 3.09 1.44 5.38
C LEU A 47 2.78 2.49 6.45
N ARG A 48 2.84 2.11 7.73
CA ARG A 48 2.64 3.04 8.83
C ARG A 48 3.68 4.15 8.86
N GLU A 49 4.97 3.82 8.67
CA GLU A 49 6.05 4.82 8.56
C GLU A 49 5.80 5.77 7.39
N ALA A 50 5.34 5.24 6.25
CA ALA A 50 5.09 6.02 5.05
C ALA A 50 3.91 7.01 5.22
N ILE A 51 2.85 6.60 5.92
CA ILE A 51 1.72 7.47 6.24
C ILE A 51 2.15 8.55 7.26
N ASP A 52 2.78 8.16 8.37
CA ASP A 52 3.15 9.09 9.45
C ASP A 52 4.14 10.16 8.98
N LEU A 53 5.09 9.78 8.12
CA LEU A 53 6.09 10.67 7.55
C LEU A 53 5.67 11.30 6.20
N ASN A 54 4.45 11.03 5.72
CA ASN A 54 3.93 11.48 4.42
C ASN A 54 4.96 11.27 3.30
N LEU A 55 5.46 10.04 3.18
CA LEU A 55 6.51 9.65 2.22
C LEU A 55 5.97 9.36 0.82
N ILE A 56 4.65 9.24 0.67
CA ILE A 56 3.98 8.88 -0.56
C ILE A 56 3.30 10.14 -1.11
N SER A 57 3.80 10.64 -2.24
CA SER A 57 3.16 11.73 -2.96
C SER A 57 2.06 11.19 -3.89
N LEU A 58 1.04 11.99 -4.20
CA LEU A 58 0.01 11.64 -5.21
C LEU A 58 0.60 11.09 -6.49
N THR A 59 1.53 11.83 -7.10
CA THR A 59 2.19 11.42 -8.34
C THR A 59 2.97 10.11 -8.20
N GLU A 60 3.63 9.89 -7.05
CA GLU A 60 4.36 8.63 -6.84
C GLU A 60 3.43 7.44 -6.70
N TYR A 61 2.25 7.64 -6.10
CA TYR A 61 1.23 6.60 -5.95
C TYR A 61 0.54 6.31 -7.29
N GLU A 62 0.15 7.35 -8.03
CA GLU A 62 -0.44 7.26 -9.36
C GLU A 62 0.49 6.55 -10.35
N GLU A 63 1.77 6.93 -10.43
CA GLU A 63 2.76 6.24 -11.28
C GLU A 63 2.96 4.76 -10.90
N LEU A 64 2.59 4.37 -9.69
CA LEU A 64 2.77 3.02 -9.17
C LEU A 64 1.52 2.15 -9.33
N THR A 65 0.34 2.73 -9.19
CA THR A 65 -0.94 2.02 -9.07
C THR A 65 -1.91 2.31 -10.22
N ASP A 66 -1.60 3.32 -11.05
CA ASP A 66 -2.49 3.90 -12.05
C ASP A 66 -3.79 4.47 -11.44
N GLU A 67 -3.88 4.60 -10.11
CA GLU A 67 -4.99 5.27 -9.43
C GLU A 67 -4.72 6.77 -9.30
N ASP A 68 -5.70 7.56 -9.74
CA ASP A 68 -5.70 9.01 -9.61
C ASP A 68 -6.54 9.43 -8.39
N PHE A 69 -5.91 10.18 -7.49
CA PHE A 69 -6.53 10.69 -6.27
C PHE A 69 -6.72 12.22 -6.38
N ASP A 70 -7.90 12.71 -6.02
CA ASP A 70 -8.26 14.13 -6.14
C ASP A 70 -7.42 15.03 -5.20
N SER A 71 -6.89 14.49 -4.10
CA SER A 71 -6.10 15.23 -3.11
C SER A 71 -5.23 14.33 -2.24
N ILE A 72 -4.14 14.87 -1.68
CA ILE A 72 -3.22 14.12 -0.80
C ILE A 72 -3.93 13.60 0.46
N GLU A 73 -4.96 14.32 0.92
CA GLU A 73 -5.82 13.92 2.04
C GLU A 73 -6.61 12.65 1.71
N ASP A 74 -7.13 12.54 0.49
CA ASP A 74 -7.88 11.38 -0.02
C ASP A 74 -6.96 10.16 -0.11
N LEU A 75 -5.75 10.34 -0.65
CA LEU A 75 -4.72 9.29 -0.66
C LEU A 75 -4.34 8.87 0.78
N HIS A 76 -4.19 9.82 1.70
CA HIS A 76 -3.87 9.51 3.09
C HIS A 76 -4.97 8.71 3.78
N GLU A 77 -6.24 9.07 3.55
CA GLU A 77 -7.39 8.33 4.08
C GLU A 77 -7.42 6.90 3.53
N TRP A 78 -7.22 6.74 2.23
CA TRP A 78 -7.11 5.43 1.58
C TRP A 78 -5.98 4.56 2.15
N LEU A 79 -4.79 5.14 2.35
CA LEU A 79 -3.65 4.42 2.93
C LEU A 79 -3.91 3.98 4.39
N GLU A 80 -4.62 4.80 5.18
CA GLU A 80 -5.06 4.43 6.54
C GLU A 80 -6.11 3.31 6.50
N GLU A 81 -7.06 3.34 5.56
CA GLU A 81 -8.02 2.25 5.36
C GLU A 81 -7.31 0.94 4.97
N LEU A 82 -6.36 1.00 4.03
CA LEU A 82 -5.53 -0.14 3.65
C LEU A 82 -4.76 -0.71 4.84
N TYR A 83 -4.16 0.16 5.67
CA TYR A 83 -3.46 -0.26 6.88
C TYR A 83 -4.40 -0.94 7.89
N SER A 84 -5.61 -0.41 8.06
CA SER A 84 -6.65 -1.00 8.90
C SER A 84 -7.14 -2.35 8.37
N GLU A 85 -7.24 -2.51 7.05
CA GLU A 85 -7.59 -3.79 6.42
C GLU A 85 -6.52 -4.87 6.63
N LEU A 86 -5.27 -4.45 6.74
CA LEU A 86 -4.11 -5.31 7.00
C LEU A 86 -3.97 -5.73 8.48
N LEU A 87 -4.62 -5.07 9.44
CA LEU A 87 -4.59 -5.42 10.87
C LEU A 87 -5.41 -6.69 11.17
#